data_AF-A0A238VWQ4-F1
#
_entry.id   AF-A0A238VWQ4-F1
#
_cell.length_a   1.000
_cell.length_b   1.000
_cell.length_c   1.000
_cell.angle_alpha   90.00
_cell.angle_beta   90.00
_cell.angle_gamma   90.00
#
_symmetry.space_group_name_H-M   'P 1'
#
loop_
_entity.id
_entity.type
_entity.pdbx_description
1 polymer ?
#
loop_
_entity_poly.entity_id
_entity_poly.type
_entity_poly.pdbx_seq_one_letter_code
_entity_poly.pdbx_strand_id
1 'polypeptide(L)'
;MPKLETIEEFIAMVESNEHDKAIEKFYTIEASMQENQSEPRVGRDFLVANEKNTLSKVKSLVSKCIRPYFINGDDVVIQWFFKFEWKDGRVSEIEEITCQKWEGELIKKEKFFYDPKQFLEM
;
A
#
# COMPACT_ATOMS: atom_id res chain seq x y z
N MET A 1 -7.47 -17.29 -6.00
CA MET A 1 -7.87 -15.88 -6.22
C MET A 1 -8.61 -15.38 -5.01
N PRO A 2 -8.38 -14.13 -4.60
CA PRO A 2 -9.12 -13.52 -3.51
C PRO A 2 -10.57 -13.28 -3.89
N LYS A 3 -11.45 -13.20 -2.88
CA LYS A 3 -12.81 -12.73 -3.09
C LYS A 3 -12.83 -11.23 -3.30
N LEU A 4 -13.83 -10.75 -4.04
CA LEU A 4 -14.09 -9.32 -4.22
C LEU A 4 -14.27 -8.62 -2.87
N GLU A 5 -15.02 -9.25 -1.95
CA GLU A 5 -15.26 -8.73 -0.60
C GLU A 5 -13.97 -8.55 0.20
N THR A 6 -13.01 -9.49 0.08
CA THR A 6 -11.70 -9.40 0.74
C THR A 6 -10.89 -8.22 0.18
N ILE A 7 -10.92 -8.00 -1.14
CA ILE A 7 -10.23 -6.87 -1.76
C ILE A 7 -10.86 -5.54 -1.33
N GLU A 8 -12.20 -5.46 -1.33
CA GLU A 8 -12.92 -4.26 -0.88
C GLU A 8 -12.66 -3.97 0.60
N GLU A 9 -12.55 -5.00 1.44
CA GLU A 9 -12.20 -4.83 2.85
C GLU A 9 -10.75 -4.35 3.03
N PHE A 10 -9.80 -4.90 2.26
CA PHE A 10 -8.43 -4.40 2.21
C PHE A 10 -8.41 -2.92 1.80
N ILE A 11 -9.16 -2.55 0.75
CA ILE A 11 -9.24 -1.18 0.28
C ILE A 11 -9.81 -0.25 1.35
N ALA A 12 -10.92 -0.64 1.98
CA ALA A 12 -11.58 0.16 3.01
C ALA A 12 -10.67 0.39 4.23
N MET A 13 -9.86 -0.60 4.62
CA MET A 13 -8.89 -0.43 5.71
C MET A 13 -7.76 0.55 5.33
N VAL A 14 -7.27 0.49 4.09
CA VAL A 14 -6.27 1.46 3.58
C VAL A 14 -6.87 2.87 3.53
N GLU A 15 -8.07 3.04 2.98
CA GLU A 15 -8.78 4.34 2.94
C GLU A 15 -9.10 4.90 4.34
N SER A 16 -9.19 4.03 5.35
CA SER A 16 -9.36 4.41 6.76
C SER A 16 -8.02 4.71 7.46
N ASN A 17 -6.92 4.78 6.72
CA ASN A 17 -5.55 5.00 7.19
C ASN A 17 -5.02 3.92 8.14
N GLU A 18 -5.61 2.72 8.14
CA GLU A 18 -5.18 1.59 8.96
C GLU A 18 -4.19 0.69 8.22
N HIS A 19 -3.17 1.29 7.58
CA HIS A 19 -2.28 0.60 6.65
C HIS A 19 -1.48 -0.53 7.30
N ASP A 20 -0.91 -0.27 8.49
CA ASP A 20 -0.15 -1.27 9.23
C ASP A 20 -1.00 -2.48 9.61
N LYS A 21 -2.25 -2.25 10.03
CA LYS A 21 -3.23 -3.31 10.31
C LYS A 21 -3.68 -4.03 9.05
N ALA A 22 -3.82 -3.30 7.93
CA ALA A 22 -4.11 -3.91 6.63
C ALA A 22 -2.98 -4.86 6.23
N ILE A 23 -1.71 -4.49 6.46
CA ILE A 23 -0.56 -5.37 6.24
C ILE A 23 -0.64 -6.59 7.18
N GLU A 24 -0.86 -6.40 8.47
CA GLU A 24 -0.97 -7.50 9.45
C GLU A 24 -2.04 -8.54 9.04
N LYS A 25 -3.18 -8.05 8.54
CA LYS A 25 -4.36 -8.87 8.20
C LYS A 25 -4.26 -9.53 6.83
N PHE A 26 -3.84 -8.80 5.81
CA PHE A 26 -3.98 -9.24 4.43
C PHE A 26 -2.67 -9.77 3.82
N TYR A 27 -1.54 -9.76 4.53
CA TYR A 27 -0.27 -10.22 3.94
C TYR A 27 0.13 -11.59 4.49
N THR A 28 0.67 -12.44 3.62
CA THR A 28 1.34 -13.69 4.06
C THR A 28 2.54 -13.37 4.94
N ILE A 29 2.94 -14.28 5.83
CA ILE A 29 4.10 -14.10 6.74
C ILE A 29 5.37 -13.75 5.95
N GLU A 30 5.55 -14.38 4.80
CA GLU A 30 6.69 -14.26 3.90
C GLU A 30 6.41 -13.28 2.73
N ALA A 31 5.51 -12.31 2.91
CA ALA A 31 5.15 -11.37 1.86
C ALA A 31 6.30 -10.41 1.53
N SER A 32 6.29 -9.86 0.31
CA SER A 32 7.26 -8.85 -0.12
C SER A 32 6.61 -7.60 -0.69
N MET A 33 7.21 -6.45 -0.41
CA MET A 33 6.88 -5.15 -1.01
C MET A 33 8.08 -4.62 -1.81
N GLN A 34 7.84 -4.17 -3.04
CA GLN A 34 8.88 -3.62 -3.91
C GLN A 34 8.50 -2.25 -4.45
N GLU A 35 9.30 -1.23 -4.15
CA GLU A 35 9.12 0.11 -4.73
C GLU A 35 9.88 0.25 -6.05
N ASN A 36 9.16 0.50 -7.14
CA ASN A 36 9.70 0.64 -8.49
C ASN A 36 10.68 -0.50 -8.83
N GLN A 37 11.97 -0.21 -9.03
CA GLN A 37 13.01 -1.21 -9.34
C GLN A 37 13.97 -1.45 -8.18
N SER A 38 13.63 -1.00 -6.98
CA SER A 38 14.45 -1.22 -5.78
C SER A 38 14.43 -2.70 -5.37
N GLU A 39 15.36 -3.08 -4.49
CA GLU A 39 15.34 -4.39 -3.85
C GLU A 39 14.05 -4.57 -3.01
N PRO A 40 13.40 -5.74 -3.06
CA PRO A 40 12.19 -5.99 -2.31
C PRO A 40 12.45 -6.09 -0.80
N ARG A 41 11.58 -5.48 -0.01
CA ARG A 41 11.47 -5.72 1.43
C ARG A 41 10.67 -7.00 1.66
N VAL A 42 11.15 -7.91 2.50
CA VAL A 42 10.55 -9.24 2.69
C VAL A 42 10.25 -9.48 4.17
N GLY A 43 9.10 -10.10 4.44
CA GLY A 43 8.63 -10.50 5.75
C GLY A 43 7.59 -9.54 6.31
N ARG A 44 6.37 -10.03 6.59
CA ARG A 44 5.23 -9.22 7.03
C ARG A 44 5.56 -8.33 8.22
N ASP A 45 6.19 -8.89 9.25
CA ASP A 45 6.47 -8.15 10.48
C ASP A 45 7.45 -6.99 10.22
N PHE A 46 8.38 -7.17 9.28
CA PHE A 46 9.27 -6.10 8.81
C PHE A 46 8.51 -5.03 8.03
N LEU A 47 7.57 -5.43 7.17
CA LEU A 47 6.70 -4.49 6.43
C LEU A 47 5.84 -3.64 7.39
N VAL A 48 5.22 -4.28 8.38
CA VAL A 48 4.41 -3.63 9.42
C VAL A 48 5.24 -2.61 10.21
N ALA A 49 6.46 -3.00 10.63
CA ALA A 49 7.34 -2.10 11.37
C ALA A 49 7.75 -0.88 10.54
N ASN A 50 8.04 -1.06 9.25
CA ASN A 50 8.35 0.04 8.34
C ASN A 50 7.15 0.98 8.18
N GLU A 51 5.96 0.45 7.99
CA GLU A 51 4.73 1.24 7.84
C GLU A 51 4.43 2.06 9.10
N LYS A 52 4.52 1.42 10.28
CA LYS A 52 4.37 2.11 11.58
C LYS A 52 5.38 3.25 11.73
N ASN A 53 6.63 3.05 11.32
CA ASN A 53 7.66 4.09 11.36
C ASN A 53 7.32 5.26 10.43
N THR A 54 6.83 5.00 9.22
CA THR A 54 6.38 6.04 8.28
C THR A 54 5.21 6.82 8.86
N LEU A 55 4.13 6.13 9.27
CA LEU A 55 2.92 6.75 9.82
C LEU A 55 3.20 7.55 11.11
N SER A 56 4.20 7.16 11.90
CA SER A 56 4.59 7.89 13.11
C SER A 56 5.06 9.34 12.85
N LYS A 57 5.48 9.64 11.63
CA LYS A 57 5.95 10.97 11.19
C LYS A 57 4.83 11.81 10.58
N VAL A 58 3.70 11.18 10.27
CA VAL A 58 2.54 11.80 9.64
C VAL A 58 1.67 12.46 10.72
N LYS A 59 1.18 13.65 10.43
CA LYS A 59 0.21 14.39 11.26
C LYS A 59 -1.22 14.05 10.85
N SER A 60 -1.49 14.04 9.54
CA SER A 60 -2.75 13.60 8.96
C SER A 60 -2.51 12.94 7.60
N LEU A 61 -3.37 12.00 7.24
CA LEU A 61 -3.29 11.23 5.99
C LEU A 61 -4.66 11.17 5.36
N VAL A 62 -4.71 11.36 4.04
CA VAL A 62 -5.84 10.99 3.21
C VAL A 62 -5.37 9.90 2.26
N SER A 63 -6.00 8.73 2.36
CA SER A 63 -5.78 7.59 1.47
C SER A 63 -7.02 7.36 0.63
N LYS A 64 -6.86 7.22 -0.69
CA LYS A 64 -7.99 7.03 -1.61
C LYS A 64 -7.67 6.01 -2.68
N CYS A 65 -8.56 5.05 -2.85
CA CYS A 65 -8.57 4.17 -4.02
C CYS A 65 -9.16 4.92 -5.21
N ILE A 66 -8.37 5.06 -6.28
CA ILE A 66 -8.85 5.59 -7.55
C ILE A 66 -9.45 4.43 -8.34
N ARG A 67 -10.77 4.43 -8.46
CA ARG A 67 -11.54 3.37 -9.13
C ARG A 67 -11.62 3.59 -10.65
N PRO A 68 -11.74 2.51 -11.45
CA PRO A 68 -11.80 1.11 -11.04
C PRO A 68 -10.43 0.52 -10.69
N TYR A 69 -10.41 -0.53 -9.85
CA TYR A 69 -9.29 -1.47 -9.77
C TYR A 69 -9.57 -2.68 -10.67
N PHE A 70 -8.52 -3.45 -11.00
CA PHE A 70 -8.62 -4.58 -11.91
C PHE A 70 -8.24 -5.88 -11.21
N ILE A 71 -8.95 -6.96 -11.54
CA ILE A 71 -8.67 -8.32 -11.05
C ILE A 71 -8.51 -9.24 -12.26
N ASN A 72 -7.47 -10.07 -12.24
CA ASN A 72 -7.30 -11.18 -13.17
C ASN A 72 -6.75 -12.40 -12.43
N GLY A 73 -7.64 -13.30 -12.01
CA GLY A 73 -7.26 -14.46 -11.19
C GLY A 73 -6.67 -14.01 -9.86
N ASP A 74 -5.40 -14.35 -9.61
CA ASP A 74 -4.67 -13.99 -8.38
C ASP A 74 -3.98 -12.62 -8.45
N ASP A 75 -4.07 -11.93 -9.58
CA ASP A 75 -3.44 -10.63 -9.79
C ASP A 75 -4.47 -9.51 -9.59
N VAL A 76 -4.14 -8.53 -8.75
CA VAL A 76 -4.98 -7.36 -8.46
C VAL A 76 -4.16 -6.09 -8.70
N VAL A 77 -4.73 -5.13 -9.42
CA VAL A 77 -4.09 -3.84 -9.72
C VAL A 77 -4.94 -2.71 -9.17
N ILE A 78 -4.38 -1.92 -8.26
CA ILE A 78 -5.08 -0.81 -7.59
C ILE A 78 -4.28 0.48 -7.77
N GLN A 79 -4.97 1.54 -8.19
CA GLN A 79 -4.42 2.90 -8.21
C GLN A 79 -4.77 3.59 -6.89
N TRP A 80 -3.76 4.21 -6.29
CA TRP A 80 -3.88 4.93 -5.02
C TRP A 80 -3.51 6.40 -5.20
N PHE A 81 -4.23 7.25 -4.47
CA PHE A 81 -3.84 8.62 -4.20
C PHE A 81 -3.68 8.79 -2.69
N PHE A 82 -2.54 9.34 -2.29
CA PHE A 82 -2.23 9.66 -0.91
C PHE A 82 -1.88 11.14 -0.77
N LYS A 83 -2.41 11.77 0.27
CA LYS A 83 -1.99 13.10 0.71
C LYS A 83 -1.54 13.05 2.16
N PHE A 84 -0.26 13.33 2.36
CA PHE A 84 0.39 13.35 3.67
C PHE A 84 0.54 14.79 4.14
N GLU A 85 0.06 15.10 5.34
CA GLU A 85 0.52 16.26 6.10
C GLU A 85 1.52 15.76 7.13
N TRP A 86 2.76 16.23 7.06
CA TRP A 86 3.84 15.80 7.94
C TRP A 86 3.88 16.64 9.23
N LYS A 87 4.45 16.08 10.30
CA LYS A 87 4.61 16.80 11.58
C LYS A 87 5.52 18.03 11.48
N ASP A 88 6.39 18.08 10.48
CA ASP A 88 7.27 19.23 10.20
C ASP A 88 6.58 20.33 9.37
N GLY A 89 5.30 20.15 9.02
CA GLY A 89 4.50 21.12 8.27
C GLY A 89 4.56 20.97 6.76
N ARG A 90 5.39 20.07 6.21
CA ARG A 90 5.38 19.75 4.78
C ARG A 90 4.10 19.03 4.38
N VAL A 91 3.74 19.14 3.11
CA VAL A 91 2.65 18.39 2.48
C VAL A 91 3.18 17.64 1.27
N SER A 92 2.79 16.39 1.12
CA SER A 92 3.13 15.56 -0.04
C SER A 92 1.88 14.93 -0.62
N GLU A 93 1.79 14.92 -1.94
CA GLU A 93 0.77 14.20 -2.68
C GLU A 93 1.47 13.17 -3.57
N ILE A 94 1.00 11.93 -3.51
CA ILE A 94 1.60 10.81 -4.22
C ILE A 94 0.48 10.03 -4.89
N GLU A 95 0.66 9.77 -6.18
CA GLU A 95 -0.12 8.83 -6.95
C GLU A 95 0.74 7.62 -7.31
N GLU A 96 0.19 6.44 -7.10
CA GLU A 96 0.85 5.18 -7.37
C GLU A 96 -0.11 4.10 -7.89
N ILE A 97 0.45 3.12 -8.59
CA ILE A 97 -0.24 1.88 -8.96
C ILE A 97 0.45 0.72 -8.26
N THR A 98 -0.34 -0.10 -7.59
CA THR A 98 0.10 -1.34 -6.97
C THR A 98 -0.29 -2.53 -7.83
N CYS A 99 0.67 -3.39 -8.12
CA CYS A 99 0.44 -4.70 -8.72
C CYS A 99 0.64 -5.76 -7.63
N GLN A 100 -0.45 -6.40 -7.23
CA GLN A 100 -0.48 -7.39 -6.17
C GLN A 100 -0.61 -8.80 -6.74
N LYS A 101 0.12 -9.74 -6.14
CA LYS A 101 -0.10 -11.18 -6.30
C LYS A 101 -0.65 -11.76 -5.01
N TRP A 102 -1.80 -12.39 -5.11
CA TRP A 102 -2.51 -13.00 -3.99
C TRP A 102 -2.31 -14.52 -3.95
N GLU A 103 -2.33 -15.09 -2.76
CA GLU A 103 -2.33 -16.52 -2.45
C GLU A 103 -3.57 -16.81 -1.59
N GLY A 104 -4.65 -17.26 -2.23
CA GLY A 104 -5.96 -17.30 -1.58
C GLY A 104 -6.47 -15.90 -1.26
N GLU A 105 -6.66 -15.60 0.03
CA GLU A 105 -7.17 -14.32 0.54
C GLU A 105 -6.05 -13.42 1.11
N LEU A 106 -4.79 -13.75 0.84
CA LEU A 106 -3.63 -13.00 1.35
C LEU A 106 -2.71 -12.53 0.22
N ILE A 107 -2.17 -11.33 0.33
CA ILE A 107 -1.16 -10.74 -0.54
C ILE A 107 0.19 -11.41 -0.25
N LYS A 108 0.78 -11.99 -1.30
CA LYS A 108 2.11 -12.62 -1.27
C LYS A 108 3.18 -11.67 -1.79
N LYS A 109 2.87 -10.87 -2.81
CA LYS A 109 3.78 -9.87 -3.37
C LYS A 109 3.01 -8.62 -3.71
N GLU A 110 3.62 -7.47 -3.49
CA GLU A 110 3.12 -6.19 -3.97
C GLU A 110 4.27 -5.39 -4.56
N LYS A 111 4.04 -4.82 -5.74
CA LYS A 111 4.97 -3.92 -6.41
C LYS A 111 4.30 -2.59 -6.66
N PHE A 112 4.94 -1.52 -6.18
CA PHE A 112 4.50 -0.14 -6.33
C PHE A 112 5.18 0.50 -7.54
N PHE A 113 4.40 1.22 -8.34
CA PHE A 113 4.86 2.02 -9.46
C PHE A 113 4.38 3.46 -9.28
N TYR A 114 5.31 4.40 -9.32
CA TYR A 114 5.04 5.83 -9.17
C TYR A 114 6.17 6.64 -9.82
N ASP A 115 5.93 7.90 -10.17
CA ASP A 115 7.01 8.82 -10.58
C ASP A 115 7.85 9.21 -9.36
N PRO A 116 9.15 8.87 -9.28
CA PRO A 116 10.00 9.25 -8.15
C PRO A 116 10.12 10.75 -7.94
N LYS A 117 9.86 11.58 -8.97
CA LYS A 117 9.90 13.04 -8.86
C LYS A 117 8.84 13.61 -7.93
N GLN A 118 7.75 12.88 -7.68
CA GLN A 118 6.73 13.27 -6.70
C GLN A 118 7.31 13.46 -5.29
N PHE A 119 8.45 12.84 -4.98
CA PHE A 119 9.15 12.98 -3.70
C PHE A 119 10.26 14.04 -3.71
N LEU A 120 10.61 14.61 -4.88
CA LEU A 120 11.71 15.56 -5.04
C LEU A 120 11.25 17.03 -4.98
N GLU A 121 9.96 17.31 -5.14
CA GLU A 121 9.40 18.67 -5.16
C GLU A 121 8.89 19.17 -3.78
N MET A 122 9.40 18.60 -2.68
CA MET A 122 9.05 18.98 -1.29
C MET A 122 10.03 19.95 -0.63
#